data_AF-A0A645EXF6-F1
#
_entry.id   AF-A0A645EXF6-F1
#
_cell.length_a   1.000
_cell.length_b   1.000
_cell.length_c   1.000
_cell.angle_alpha   90.00
_cell.angle_beta   90.00
_cell.angle_gamma   90.00
#
_symmetry.space_group_name_H-M   'P 1'
#
loop_
_entity.id
_entity.type
_entity.pdbx_description
1 polymer ?
#
loop_
_entity_poly.entity_id
_entity_poly.type
_entity_poly.pdbx_seq_one_letter_code
_entity_poly.pdbx_strand_id
1 'polypeptide(L)'
;MTIVDLVMQAYVPDLYNALGIFIPLIVVNCIVLGRAEAFASKQSVVSSAIDGLGMGLGFAMALTVLGGVREMLGTGAIFGMKFINPDADGILVFVMAPGAFFGLGFLIAIVNMINAKK
;
A
#
# COMPACT_ATOMS: atom_id res chain seq x y z
N MET A 1 -11.19 -1.78 -15.14
CA MET A 1 -11.71 -2.21 -13.82
C MET A 1 -13.24 -2.14 -13.70
N THR A 2 -13.98 -1.76 -14.74
CA THR A 2 -15.46 -1.70 -14.71
C THR A 2 -16.13 -3.05 -14.42
N ILE A 3 -15.58 -4.15 -14.94
CA ILE A 3 -16.09 -5.50 -14.63
C ILE A 3 -15.93 -5.82 -13.14
N VAL A 4 -14.79 -5.47 -12.54
CA VAL A 4 -14.52 -5.69 -11.11
C VAL A 4 -15.44 -4.84 -10.24
N ASP A 5 -15.69 -3.59 -10.64
CA ASP A 5 -16.61 -2.67 -9.99
C ASP A 5 -18.03 -3.26 -9.88
N LEU A 6 -18.57 -3.73 -11.02
CA LEU A 6 -19.89 -4.36 -11.09
C LEU A 6 -19.96 -5.69 -10.33
N VAL A 7 -18.91 -6.51 -10.37
CA VAL A 7 -18.83 -7.77 -9.63
C VAL A 7 -18.80 -7.51 -8.12
N MET A 8 -18.05 -6.51 -7.65
CA MET A 8 -18.03 -6.15 -6.24
C MET A 8 -19.39 -5.62 -5.77
N GLN A 9 -20.05 -4.79 -6.57
CA GLN A 9 -21.39 -4.29 -6.27
C GLN A 9 -22.42 -5.42 -6.19
N ALA A 10 -22.28 -6.48 -6.99
CA ALA A 10 -23.21 -7.60 -7.03
C ALA A 10 -22.99 -8.64 -5.91
N TYR A 11 -21.75 -8.95 -5.55
CA TYR A 11 -21.44 -10.07 -4.64
C TYR A 11 -20.91 -9.64 -3.26
N VAL A 12 -20.34 -8.44 -3.12
CA VAL A 12 -19.72 -7.95 -1.87
C VAL A 12 -19.99 -6.44 -1.66
N PRO A 13 -21.25 -6.05 -1.39
CA PRO A 13 -21.65 -4.64 -1.27
C PRO A 13 -20.99 -3.92 -0.09
N ASP A 14 -20.74 -4.60 1.03
CA ASP A 14 -20.05 -4.01 2.18
C ASP A 14 -18.63 -3.55 1.83
N LEU A 15 -17.92 -4.36 1.04
CA LEU A 15 -16.58 -4.02 0.56
C LEU A 15 -16.64 -2.91 -0.50
N TYR A 16 -17.65 -2.92 -1.37
CA TYR A 16 -17.87 -1.85 -2.34
C TYR A 16 -18.06 -0.47 -1.67
N ASN A 17 -18.80 -0.39 -0.56
CA ASN A 17 -18.99 0.86 0.17
C ASN A 17 -17.67 1.42 0.75
N ALA A 18 -16.74 0.55 1.16
CA ALA A 18 -15.44 0.96 1.69
C ALA A 18 -14.41 1.25 0.58
N LEU A 19 -14.38 0.43 -0.48
CA LEU A 19 -13.33 0.44 -1.50
C LEU A 19 -13.74 1.14 -2.82
N GLY A 20 -15.01 1.45 -3.04
CA GLY A 20 -15.54 1.93 -4.30
C GLY A 20 -14.85 3.21 -4.81
N ILE A 21 -14.54 4.13 -3.91
CA ILE A 21 -13.80 5.36 -4.26
C ILE A 21 -12.36 5.08 -4.69
N PHE A 22 -11.77 3.98 -4.23
CA PHE A 22 -10.39 3.61 -4.58
C PHE A 22 -10.31 2.89 -5.93
N ILE A 23 -11.40 2.32 -6.45
CA ILE A 23 -11.39 1.58 -7.74
C ILE A 23 -10.95 2.49 -8.90
N PRO A 24 -11.46 3.72 -9.08
CA PRO A 24 -10.92 4.66 -10.07
C PRO A 24 -9.47 5.05 -9.81
N LEU A 25 -9.07 5.25 -8.55
CA LEU A 25 -7.70 5.60 -8.16
C LEU A 25 -6.69 4.47 -8.48
N ILE A 26 -7.12 3.21 -8.42
CA ILE A 26 -6.30 2.06 -8.81
C ILE A 26 -6.05 2.06 -10.32
N VAL A 27 -7.05 2.43 -11.13
CA VAL A 27 -6.91 2.47 -12.61
C VAL A 27 -5.88 3.51 -13.05
N VAL A 28 -5.86 4.67 -12.40
CA VAL A 28 -4.92 5.76 -12.72
C VAL A 28 -3.61 5.65 -11.95
N ASN A 29 -3.38 4.56 -11.20
CA ASN A 29 -2.15 4.39 -10.45
C ASN A 29 -0.95 4.20 -11.41
N CYS A 30 0.10 4.99 -11.19
CA CYS A 30 1.30 4.97 -12.02
C CYS A 30 2.04 3.64 -12.01
N ILE A 31 1.96 2.84 -10.93
CA ILE A 31 2.61 1.52 -10.87
C ILE A 31 1.98 0.54 -11.85
N VAL A 32 0.65 0.59 -12.01
CA VAL A 32 -0.10 -0.33 -12.86
C VAL A 32 0.15 0.01 -14.33
N LEU A 33 0.01 1.29 -14.69
CA LEU A 33 0.29 1.76 -16.05
C LEU A 33 1.76 1.57 -16.42
N GLY A 34 2.68 1.91 -15.52
CA GLY A 34 4.12 1.81 -15.75
C GLY A 34 4.62 0.37 -15.96
N ARG A 35 4.07 -0.61 -15.23
CA ARG A 35 4.42 -2.02 -15.46
C ARG A 35 3.72 -2.62 -16.69
N ALA A 36 2.49 -2.19 -16.97
CA ALA A 36 1.78 -2.61 -18.17
C ALA A 36 2.51 -2.18 -19.45
N GLU A 37 2.97 -0.92 -19.51
CA GLU A 37 3.70 -0.39 -20.67
C GLU A 37 5.13 -0.95 -20.79
N ALA A 38 5.86 -1.05 -19.66
CA ALA A 38 7.27 -1.41 -19.69
C ALA A 38 7.52 -2.92 -19.81
N PHE A 39 6.68 -3.75 -19.18
CA PHE A 39 6.91 -5.20 -19.07
C PHE A 39 5.84 -6.02 -19.81
N ALA A 40 4.55 -5.77 -19.54
CA ALA A 40 3.48 -6.58 -20.13
C ALA A 40 3.37 -6.43 -21.64
N SER A 41 3.69 -5.25 -22.20
CA SER A 41 3.66 -5.02 -23.65
C SER A 41 4.74 -5.77 -24.44
N LYS A 42 5.78 -6.31 -23.79
CA LYS A 42 6.97 -6.87 -24.46
C LYS A 42 7.26 -8.33 -24.11
N GLN A 43 6.45 -8.94 -23.25
CA GLN A 43 6.71 -10.26 -22.67
C GLN A 43 5.51 -11.20 -22.81
N SER A 44 5.74 -12.50 -22.66
CA SER A 44 4.69 -13.52 -22.66
C SER A 44 3.71 -13.36 -21.48
N VAL A 45 2.44 -13.71 -21.72
CA VAL A 45 1.33 -13.57 -20.75
C VAL A 45 1.64 -14.17 -19.38
N VAL A 46 2.26 -15.35 -19.35
CA VAL A 46 2.61 -16.06 -18.11
C VAL A 46 3.67 -15.30 -17.30
N SER A 47 4.71 -14.80 -17.97
CA SER A 47 5.76 -14.04 -17.28
C SER A 47 5.24 -12.67 -16.81
N SER A 48 4.36 -12.02 -17.57
CA SER A 48 3.69 -10.78 -17.14
C SER A 48 2.73 -10.98 -15.97
N ALA A 49 2.06 -12.13 -15.88
CA ALA A 49 1.21 -12.47 -14.74
C ALA A 49 2.01 -12.63 -13.44
N ILE A 50 3.16 -13.31 -13.51
CA ILE A 50 4.07 -13.47 -12.37
C ILE A 50 4.62 -12.10 -11.93
N ASP A 51 4.98 -11.24 -12.88
CA ASP A 51 5.44 -9.87 -12.59
C ASP A 51 4.37 -9.03 -11.88
N GLY A 52 3.13 -9.07 -12.38
CA GLY A 52 2.01 -8.37 -11.76
C GLY A 52 1.75 -8.84 -10.33
N LEU A 53 1.80 -10.15 -10.08
CA LEU A 53 1.66 -10.73 -8.74
C LEU A 53 2.81 -10.31 -7.82
N GLY A 54 4.06 -10.38 -8.30
CA GLY A 54 5.23 -9.99 -7.51
C GLY A 54 5.21 -8.50 -7.14
N MET A 55 4.94 -7.63 -8.10
CA MET A 55 4.84 -6.18 -7.87
C MET A 55 3.66 -5.83 -6.96
N GLY A 56 2.51 -6.48 -7.13
CA GLY A 56 1.33 -6.27 -6.28
C GLY A 56 1.58 -6.70 -4.82
N LEU A 57 2.16 -7.87 -4.61
CA LEU A 57 2.51 -8.37 -3.26
C LEU A 57 3.59 -7.51 -2.61
N GLY A 58 4.62 -7.09 -3.36
CA GLY A 58 5.65 -6.19 -2.86
C GLY A 58 5.10 -4.82 -2.46
N PHE A 59 4.20 -4.25 -3.27
CA PHE A 59 3.55 -2.98 -2.97
C PHE A 59 2.65 -3.10 -1.72
N ALA A 60 1.86 -4.16 -1.62
CA ALA A 60 1.05 -4.43 -0.43
C ALA A 60 1.92 -4.55 0.83
N MET A 61 3.01 -5.32 0.78
CA MET A 61 3.93 -5.49 1.91
C MET A 61 4.57 -4.17 2.32
N ALA A 62 5.03 -3.36 1.37
CA ALA A 62 5.62 -2.05 1.65
C ALA A 62 4.62 -1.11 2.34
N LEU A 63 3.37 -1.07 1.87
CA LEU A 63 2.31 -0.28 2.49
C LEU A 63 1.92 -0.79 3.88
N THR A 64 1.88 -2.11 4.09
CA THR A 64 1.59 -2.71 5.40
C THR A 64 2.66 -2.33 6.41
N VAL A 65 3.94 -2.42 6.05
CA VAL A 65 5.05 -2.03 6.95
C VAL A 65 5.00 -0.53 7.24
N LEU A 66 4.82 0.31 6.21
CA LEU A 66 4.72 1.75 6.38
C LEU A 66 3.51 2.13 7.25
N GLY A 67 2.37 1.48 7.04
CA GLY A 67 1.15 1.66 7.84
C GLY A 67 1.37 1.25 9.30
N GLY A 68 1.98 0.09 9.55
CA GLY A 68 2.27 -0.39 10.90
C GLY A 68 3.22 0.53 11.67
N VAL A 69 4.28 1.04 11.02
CA VAL A 69 5.18 2.02 11.65
C VAL A 69 4.44 3.33 11.96
N ARG A 70 3.55 3.78 11.07
CA ARG A 70 2.75 5.00 11.28
C ARG A 70 1.71 4.84 12.39
N GLU A 71 1.08 3.67 12.48
CA GLU A 71 0.14 3.35 13.56
C GLU A 71 0.87 3.30 14.91
N MET A 72 2.03 2.65 14.95
CA MET A 72 2.86 2.57 16.15
C MET A 72 3.32 3.94 16.65
N LEU A 73 3.77 4.83 15.76
CA LEU A 73 4.25 6.17 16.11
C LEU A 73 3.13 7.20 16.34
N GLY A 74 1.99 7.03 15.67
CA GLY A 74 0.87 7.98 15.69
C GLY A 74 -0.12 7.73 16.83
N THR A 75 -0.44 6.48 17.14
CA THR A 75 -1.47 6.12 18.15
C THR A 75 -0.96 5.15 19.22
N GLY A 76 0.30 4.71 19.17
CA GLY A 76 0.85 3.74 20.11
C GLY A 76 0.18 2.36 20.01
N ALA A 77 -0.47 2.07 18.87
CA ALA A 77 -1.17 0.83 18.61
C ALA A 77 -0.52 0.06 17.46
N ILE A 78 -0.65 -1.27 17.50
CA ILE A 78 -0.25 -2.14 16.40
C ILE A 78 -1.46 -3.02 16.08
N PHE A 79 -1.97 -2.93 14.84
CA PHE A 79 -3.15 -3.68 14.38
C PHE A 79 -4.37 -3.49 15.30
N GLY A 80 -4.60 -2.27 15.78
CA GLY A 80 -5.72 -1.93 16.65
C GLY A 80 -5.57 -2.35 18.12
N MET A 81 -4.48 -3.03 18.50
CA MET A 81 -4.15 -3.32 19.89
C MET A 81 -3.29 -2.17 20.46
N LYS A 82 -3.86 -1.39 21.38
CA LYS A 82 -3.17 -0.29 22.08
C LYS A 82 -2.25 -0.85 23.16
N PHE A 83 -0.94 -0.59 23.05
CA PHE A 83 0.06 -1.01 24.03
C PHE A 83 0.43 0.09 25.03
N ILE A 84 0.08 1.35 24.76
CA ILE A 84 0.39 2.52 25.61
C ILE A 84 -0.90 3.26 26.01
N ASN A 85 -0.87 3.85 27.22
CA ASN A 85 -1.97 4.51 27.95
C ASN A 85 -3.08 5.14 27.09
N PRO A 86 -4.36 5.02 27.49
CA PRO A 86 -5.53 5.56 26.77
C PRO A 86 -5.49 7.05 26.44
N ASP A 87 -4.69 7.83 27.18
CA ASP A 87 -4.65 9.30 27.14
C ASP A 87 -3.35 9.90 26.56
N ALA A 88 -2.47 9.07 25.96
CA ALA A 88 -1.32 9.60 25.23
C ALA A 88 -1.73 9.87 23.78
N ASP A 89 -2.10 11.12 23.48
CA ASP A 89 -2.13 11.63 22.11
C ASP A 89 -0.74 11.39 21.50
N GLY A 90 -0.61 10.36 20.68
CA GLY A 90 0.61 10.11 19.94
C GLY A 90 0.87 11.24 18.95
N ILE A 91 1.99 11.17 18.22
CA ILE A 91 2.37 12.25 17.31
C ILE A 91 1.42 12.23 16.10
N LEU A 92 0.35 13.03 16.16
CA LEU A 92 -0.67 13.17 15.10
C LEU A 92 -0.07 13.54 13.73
N VAL A 93 1.12 14.13 13.72
CA VAL A 93 1.89 14.45 12.51
C VAL A 93 2.22 13.18 11.69
N PHE A 94 2.38 12.02 12.33
CA PHE A 94 2.67 10.75 11.63
C PHE A 94 1.44 10.10 10.98
N VAL A 95 0.24 10.45 11.43
CA VAL A 95 -1.03 9.99 10.84
C VAL A 95 -1.35 10.79 9.57
N MET A 96 -1.01 12.08 9.54
CA MET A 96 -1.24 12.95 8.38
C MET A 96 -0.28 12.66 7.20
N ALA A 97 -0.59 13.25 6.03
CA ALA A 97 0.22 13.17 4.82
C ALA A 97 1.74 13.43 5.01
N PRO A 98 2.19 14.46 5.76
CA PRO A 98 3.63 14.68 5.99
C PRO A 98 4.33 13.48 6.65
N GLY A 99 3.68 12.80 7.59
CA GLY A 99 4.18 11.60 8.25
C GLY A 99 4.46 10.44 7.30
N ALA A 100 3.64 10.30 6.25
CA ALA A 100 3.82 9.27 5.24
C ALA A 100 5.11 9.48 4.42
N PHE A 101 5.44 10.73 4.07
CA PHE A 101 6.65 11.04 3.32
C PHE A 101 7.92 10.81 4.14
N PHE A 102 7.93 11.21 5.42
CA PHE A 102 9.05 10.92 6.32
C PHE A 102 9.22 9.42 6.52
N GLY A 103 8.12 8.69 6.80
CA GLY A 103 8.14 7.24 6.96
C GLY A 103 8.68 6.51 5.72
N LEU A 104 8.23 6.91 4.52
CA LEU A 104 8.73 6.36 3.27
C LEU A 104 10.22 6.67 3.06
N GLY A 105 10.65 7.90 3.36
CA GLY A 105 12.06 8.30 3.26
C GLY A 105 12.98 7.47 4.16
N PHE A 106 12.59 7.27 5.42
CA PHE A 106 13.34 6.40 6.34
C PHE A 106 13.34 4.94 5.90
N LEU A 107 12.22 4.43 5.40
CA LEU A 107 12.12 3.06 4.90
C LEU A 107 13.08 2.84 3.72
N ILE A 108 13.09 3.76 2.75
CA ILE A 108 14.03 3.72 1.62
C ILE A 108 15.48 3.82 2.11
N ALA A 109 15.78 4.70 3.06
CA ALA A 109 17.13 4.83 3.63
C ALA A 109 17.61 3.52 4.30
N ILE A 110 16.76 2.85 5.07
CA ILE A 110 17.07 1.58 5.71
C ILE A 110 17.30 0.49 4.66
N VAL A 111 16.41 0.36 3.67
CA VAL A 111 16.56 -0.61 2.59
C VAL A 111 17.85 -0.39 1.81
N ASN A 112 18.17 0.86 1.48
CA ASN A 112 19.41 1.20 0.81
C ASN A 112 20.65 0.89 1.68
N MET A 113 20.58 1.13 2.99
CA MET A 113 21.69 0.80 3.90
C MET A 113 21.90 -0.72 4.01
N ILE A 114 20.83 -1.51 4.04
CA ILE A 114 20.91 -2.98 4.03
C ILE A 114 21.50 -3.48 2.72
N ASN A 115 21.08 -2.91 1.58
CA ASN A 115 21.59 -3.29 0.26
C ASN A 115 23.03 -2.84 0.03
N ALA A 116 23.44 -1.66 0.54
CA ALA A 116 24.81 -1.16 0.43
C ALA A 116 25.83 -1.94 1.28
N LYS A 117 25.34 -2.72 2.24
CA LYS A 117 26.17 -3.60 3.09
C LYS A 117 26.36 -4.99 2.49
N LYS A 118 25.79 -5.23 1.30
CA LYS A 118 25.85 -6.49 0.55
C LYS A 118 26.67 -6.30 -0.72
#